data_AF-A0A7I4Y3K3-F1
#
_entry.id   AF-A0A7I4Y3K3-F1
#
_cell.length_a   1.000
_cell.length_b   1.000
_cell.length_c   1.000
_cell.angle_alpha   90.00
_cell.angle_beta   90.00
_cell.angle_gamma   90.00
#
_symmetry.space_group_name_H-M   'P 1'
#
loop_
_entity.id
_entity.type
_entity.pdbx_description
1 polymer ?
#
loop_
_entity_poly.entity_id
_entity_poly.type
_entity_poly.pdbx_seq_one_letter_code
_entity_poly.pdbx_strand_id
1 'polypeptide(L)'
;EGSEDSTIDFPVRVNAIPVKYLSKEEEDVLYHYGNTCEPIPVYSVDEQPLDGPSTLTNTLRCPVQYISKVPPSLVSDNFCFICDGDEVSVDDILTECQWWKQTSSSTRFYSSDNLTTFHQVNLLTCRGETRGAYRARVRGGAIAKVSLDKVFRVSRFFSSWRTCPGFHRIVSTINPITEEGEMCYQFKKRIFIQYFWRSEKPHDRALVSKEYLDFRINTTEHRNSLMPPSTSTVSRSSYPWTSPQATRDSLGNVSSGSFGTRSHAAQKFHTIAKSLKIARSFGRRQSTAALPSPMDSS
;
A
#
# COMPACT_ATOMS: atom_id res chain seq x y z
N GLU A 1 42.36 3.37 24.67
CA GLU A 1 42.01 3.28 23.24
C GLU A 1 40.78 2.39 23.08
N GLY A 2 39.75 2.85 22.37
CA GLY A 2 38.49 2.13 22.22
C GLY A 2 37.33 3.10 21.99
N SER A 3 37.39 3.81 20.86
CA SER A 3 36.42 4.81 20.39
C SER A 3 35.03 4.20 20.13
N GLU A 4 34.10 4.61 20.97
CA GLU A 4 32.72 5.05 20.69
C GLU A 4 31.93 4.37 19.57
N ASP A 5 30.93 3.62 20.06
CA ASP A 5 29.76 3.08 19.40
C ASP A 5 29.01 4.17 18.61
N SER A 6 29.00 4.04 17.28
CA SER A 6 28.34 4.95 16.35
C SER A 6 26.83 4.75 16.42
N THR A 7 26.19 5.42 17.38
CA THR A 7 24.74 5.62 17.38
C THR A 7 24.43 6.71 16.37
N ILE A 8 23.86 6.32 15.22
CA ILE A 8 23.32 7.23 14.22
C ILE A 8 22.10 7.91 14.86
N ASP A 9 22.34 9.06 15.47
CA ASP A 9 21.32 9.94 16.00
C ASP A 9 20.74 10.75 14.84
N PHE A 10 19.52 10.41 14.42
CA PHE A 10 18.81 11.20 13.43
C PHE A 10 18.27 12.44 14.14
N PRO A 11 18.60 13.67 13.69
CA PRO A 11 18.08 14.87 14.34
C PRO A 11 16.56 14.93 14.19
N VAL A 12 15.87 14.61 15.28
CA VAL A 12 14.43 14.65 15.41
C VAL A 12 13.98 16.11 15.38
N ARG A 13 13.37 16.55 14.29
CA ARG A 13 12.51 17.74 14.30
C ARG A 13 11.08 17.30 14.60
N VAL A 14 10.67 17.35 15.86
CA VAL A 14 9.27 17.13 16.35
C VAL A 14 8.35 18.30 15.95
N ASN A 15 8.57 18.92 14.79
CA ASN A 15 7.83 20.11 14.34
C ASN A 15 7.21 19.90 12.96
N ALA A 16 6.73 18.69 12.64
CA ALA A 16 5.70 18.58 11.62
C ALA A 16 4.43 19.18 12.21
N ILE A 17 4.21 20.47 11.96
CA ILE A 17 2.93 21.12 12.21
C ILE A 17 1.93 20.38 11.31
N PRO A 18 0.99 19.58 11.86
CA PRO A 18 -0.17 19.20 11.06
C PRO A 18 -0.81 20.51 10.67
N VAL A 19 -1.11 20.75 9.38
CA VAL A 19 -1.74 21.99 8.89
C VAL A 19 -2.73 22.51 9.93
N LYS A 20 -2.27 23.45 10.76
CA LYS A 20 -2.98 24.00 11.90
C LYS A 20 -2.81 25.50 11.75
N TYR A 21 -3.94 26.15 11.56
CA TYR A 21 -4.13 27.61 11.57
C TYR A 21 -3.70 28.33 10.29
N LEU A 22 -4.27 27.92 9.16
CA LEU A 22 -4.61 28.89 8.12
C LEU A 22 -6.12 29.12 8.19
N SER A 23 -6.51 30.38 8.04
CA SER A 23 -7.85 30.91 8.22
C SER A 23 -8.89 30.13 7.41
N LYS A 24 -10.11 30.14 7.92
CA LYS A 24 -11.32 29.49 7.40
C LYS A 24 -11.85 30.20 6.13
N GLU A 25 -10.95 30.55 5.22
CA GLU A 25 -11.22 31.11 3.91
C GLU A 25 -10.92 29.98 2.93
N GLU A 26 -11.90 29.61 2.10
CA GLU A 26 -11.92 28.48 1.16
C GLU A 26 -10.53 28.18 0.56
N GLU A 27 -9.79 27.27 1.20
CA GLU A 27 -8.51 26.81 0.66
C GLU A 27 -8.86 25.80 -0.44
N ASP A 28 -8.62 26.21 -1.69
CA ASP A 28 -8.83 25.36 -2.86
C ASP A 28 -8.10 24.03 -2.64
N VAL A 29 -8.87 22.94 -2.60
CA VAL A 29 -8.31 21.59 -2.46
C VAL A 29 -7.37 21.36 -3.63
N LEU A 30 -6.10 21.09 -3.35
CA LEU A 30 -5.14 20.71 -4.38
C LEU A 30 -5.49 19.33 -4.93
N TYR A 31 -5.60 19.22 -6.25
CA TYR A 31 -5.89 17.96 -6.92
C TYR A 31 -4.72 17.47 -7.76
N HIS A 32 -4.48 16.16 -7.67
CA HIS A 32 -3.59 15.41 -8.55
C HIS A 32 -4.41 14.69 -9.62
N TYR A 33 -3.92 14.67 -10.86
CA TYR A 33 -4.59 14.03 -11.99
C TYR A 33 -3.73 12.89 -12.53
N GLY A 34 -4.11 11.66 -12.14
CA GLY A 34 -3.42 10.45 -12.57
C GLY A 34 -3.81 9.98 -13.98
N ASN A 35 -3.63 8.68 -14.22
CA ASN A 35 -3.96 8.03 -15.50
C ASN A 35 -5.45 8.10 -15.87
N THR A 36 -6.33 8.03 -14.88
CA THR A 36 -7.79 8.10 -15.08
C THR A 36 -8.26 9.52 -15.38
N CYS A 37 -7.39 10.52 -15.19
CA CYS A 37 -7.74 11.95 -15.23
C CYS A 37 -8.85 12.34 -14.24
N GLU A 38 -9.18 11.46 -13.29
CA GLU A 38 -10.06 11.79 -12.18
C GLU A 38 -9.28 12.60 -11.14
N PRO A 39 -9.88 13.67 -10.59
CA PRO A 39 -9.22 14.50 -9.58
C PRO A 39 -9.06 13.71 -8.27
N ILE A 40 -7.82 13.56 -7.83
CA ILE A 40 -7.48 12.91 -6.55
C ILE A 40 -7.03 14.01 -5.57
N PRO A 41 -7.74 14.23 -4.46
CA PRO A 41 -7.38 15.29 -3.52
C PRO A 41 -6.04 14.97 -2.84
N VAL A 42 -5.12 15.93 -2.88
CA VAL A 42 -3.84 15.86 -2.16
C VAL A 42 -4.10 16.23 -0.71
N TYR A 43 -3.81 15.31 0.20
CA TYR A 43 -4.03 15.51 1.64
C TYR A 43 -2.99 16.45 2.25
N SER A 44 -1.72 16.26 1.88
CA SER A 44 -0.61 17.12 2.33
C SER A 44 0.57 17.06 1.37
N VAL A 45 1.46 18.04 1.48
CA VAL A 45 2.73 18.11 0.76
C VAL A 45 3.86 17.98 1.79
N ASP A 46 4.49 16.81 1.86
CA ASP A 46 5.51 16.50 2.87
C ASP A 46 6.79 15.98 2.20
N GLU A 47 7.89 16.68 2.41
CA GLU A 47 9.20 16.34 1.83
C GLU A 47 9.92 15.21 2.58
N GLN A 48 9.56 14.99 3.85
CA GLN A 48 10.20 14.01 4.72
C GLN A 48 9.28 12.83 4.99
N PRO A 49 9.82 11.60 5.08
CA PRO A 49 9.01 10.42 5.35
C PRO A 49 8.37 10.55 6.74
N LEU A 50 7.04 10.46 6.81
CA LEU A 50 6.34 10.49 8.08
C LEU A 50 6.64 9.23 8.89
N ASP A 51 6.81 9.37 10.21
CA ASP A 51 6.98 8.22 11.09
C ASP A 51 5.65 7.46 11.32
N GLY A 52 5.71 6.31 12.01
CA GLY A 52 4.53 5.48 12.27
C GLY A 52 3.40 6.24 13.00
N PRO A 53 3.67 6.90 14.14
CA PRO A 53 2.69 7.71 14.86
C PRO A 53 2.08 8.88 14.08
N SER A 54 2.87 9.61 13.29
CA SER A 54 2.36 10.72 12.47
C SER A 54 1.48 10.20 11.35
N THR A 55 1.89 9.12 10.66
CA THR A 55 1.04 8.43 9.68
C THR A 55 -0.28 7.98 10.30
N LEU A 56 -0.26 7.34 11.49
CA LEU A 56 -1.48 6.96 12.20
C LEU A 56 -2.41 8.14 12.43
N THR A 57 -1.87 9.23 12.99
CA THR A 57 -2.64 10.42 13.35
C THR A 57 -3.25 11.07 12.12
N ASN A 58 -2.47 11.25 11.06
CA ASN A 58 -2.92 11.87 9.81
C ASN A 58 -3.98 11.02 9.11
N THR A 59 -3.76 9.71 9.01
CA THR A 59 -4.72 8.80 8.36
C THR A 59 -6.09 8.82 9.04
N LEU A 60 -6.12 8.78 10.38
CA LEU A 60 -7.37 8.68 11.14
C LEU A 60 -8.10 10.02 11.29
N ARG A 61 -7.36 11.14 11.29
CA ARG A 61 -7.94 12.49 11.39
C ARG A 61 -8.24 13.15 10.05
N CYS A 62 -7.89 12.50 8.95
CA CYS A 62 -8.15 13.01 7.61
C CYS A 62 -9.62 13.39 7.42
N PRO A 63 -9.90 14.65 7.03
CA PRO A 63 -11.24 15.09 6.64
C PRO A 63 -11.73 14.32 5.41
N VAL A 64 -13.04 14.04 5.36
CA VAL A 64 -13.64 13.18 4.33
C VAL A 64 -13.36 13.67 2.90
N GLN A 65 -13.25 14.98 2.69
CA GLN A 65 -12.98 15.56 1.36
C GLN A 65 -11.61 15.17 0.76
N TYR A 66 -10.66 14.71 1.58
CA TYR A 66 -9.34 14.25 1.13
C TYR A 66 -9.25 12.72 1.00
N ILE A 67 -10.35 12.00 1.21
CA ILE A 67 -10.39 10.54 1.11
C ILE A 67 -10.78 10.17 -0.33
N SER A 68 -9.82 9.64 -1.08
CA SER A 68 -10.03 9.21 -2.46
C SER A 68 -10.55 7.77 -2.53
N LYS A 69 -11.48 7.51 -3.47
CA LYS A 69 -11.91 6.15 -3.83
C LYS A 69 -11.09 5.52 -4.95
N VAL A 70 -10.08 6.25 -5.43
CA VAL A 70 -9.21 5.85 -6.56
C VAL A 70 -7.76 5.99 -6.11
N PRO A 71 -6.89 5.00 -6.40
CA PRO A 71 -5.49 5.07 -6.04
C PRO A 71 -4.75 6.15 -6.86
N PRO A 72 -3.83 6.92 -6.25
CA PRO A 72 -2.97 7.83 -6.98
C PRO A 72 -2.06 7.06 -7.94
N SER A 73 -1.99 7.55 -9.18
CA SER A 73 -1.08 7.06 -10.22
C SER A 73 -0.35 8.25 -10.84
N LEU A 74 0.83 8.02 -11.41
CA LEU A 74 1.64 9.06 -12.06
C LEU A 74 2.00 10.27 -11.15
N VAL A 75 2.38 10.02 -9.90
CA VAL A 75 2.76 11.10 -8.98
C VAL A 75 4.26 11.37 -9.10
N SER A 76 4.64 12.57 -9.52
CA SER A 76 6.06 12.99 -9.57
C SER A 76 6.48 13.88 -8.39
N ASP A 77 5.53 14.37 -7.60
CA ASP A 77 5.75 15.37 -6.55
C ASP A 77 5.68 14.79 -5.13
N ASN A 78 6.04 15.62 -4.15
CA ASN A 78 6.03 15.28 -2.73
C ASN A 78 4.61 15.29 -2.17
N PHE A 79 3.78 14.31 -2.55
CA PHE A 79 2.37 14.27 -2.15
C PHE A 79 2.04 13.14 -1.20
N CYS A 80 1.15 13.45 -0.27
CA CYS A 80 0.48 12.50 0.59
C CYS A 80 -0.99 12.36 0.18
N PHE A 81 -1.46 11.12 0.08
CA PHE A 81 -2.83 10.77 -0.24
C PHE A 81 -3.41 9.87 0.83
N ILE A 82 -4.73 9.93 0.97
CA ILE A 82 -5.48 9.00 1.80
C ILE A 82 -6.57 8.38 0.93
N CYS A 83 -6.51 7.07 0.79
CA CYS A 83 -7.52 6.31 0.06
C CYS A 83 -8.47 5.61 1.03
N ASP A 84 -9.72 5.47 0.61
CA ASP A 84 -10.70 4.58 1.23
C ASP A 84 -10.23 3.13 1.06
N GLY A 85 -9.95 2.45 2.17
CA GLY A 85 -9.41 1.09 2.17
C GLY A 85 -10.46 0.01 1.93
N ASP A 86 -11.74 0.34 1.91
CA ASP A 86 -12.81 -0.58 1.51
C ASP A 86 -13.04 -0.53 -0.01
N GLU A 87 -12.68 0.56 -0.68
CA GLU A 87 -12.82 0.76 -2.13
C GLU A 87 -11.50 0.53 -2.89
N VAL A 88 -10.36 0.80 -2.27
CA VAL A 88 -9.02 0.71 -2.89
C VAL A 88 -8.22 -0.42 -2.26
N SER A 89 -7.72 -1.33 -3.10
CA SER A 89 -6.82 -2.41 -2.67
C SER A 89 -5.37 -1.91 -2.52
N VAL A 90 -4.70 -2.34 -1.45
CA VAL A 90 -3.26 -2.14 -1.26
C VAL A 90 -2.48 -2.82 -2.38
N ASP A 91 -2.92 -4.02 -2.79
CA ASP A 91 -2.24 -4.78 -3.83
C ASP A 91 -2.30 -4.05 -5.17
N ASP A 92 -3.41 -3.39 -5.49
CA ASP A 92 -3.54 -2.59 -6.73
C ASP A 92 -2.53 -1.43 -6.74
N ILE A 93 -2.36 -0.73 -5.61
CA ILE A 93 -1.35 0.33 -5.47
C ILE A 93 0.06 -0.24 -5.62
N LEU A 94 0.33 -1.40 -5.01
CA LEU A 94 1.66 -2.02 -5.05
C LEU A 94 1.99 -2.67 -6.40
N THR A 95 0.99 -3.02 -7.21
CA THR A 95 1.12 -3.73 -8.50
C THR A 95 1.69 -2.87 -9.63
N GLU A 96 1.90 -1.56 -9.43
CA GLU A 96 2.67 -0.68 -10.34
C GLU A 96 4.19 -1.02 -10.36
N CYS A 97 4.51 -2.31 -10.43
CA CYS A 97 5.84 -2.90 -10.39
C CYS A 97 6.74 -2.36 -11.50
N GLN A 98 6.18 -1.93 -12.64
CA GLN A 98 6.96 -1.41 -13.77
C GLN A 98 7.78 -0.18 -13.39
N TRP A 99 7.28 0.61 -12.43
CA TRP A 99 7.88 1.86 -11.99
C TRP A 99 8.53 1.74 -10.62
N TRP A 100 7.84 1.03 -9.72
CA TRP A 100 8.21 0.94 -8.33
C TRP A 100 8.91 -0.37 -8.05
N LYS A 101 10.10 -0.28 -7.46
CA LYS A 101 10.78 -1.43 -6.88
C LYS A 101 10.51 -1.44 -5.38
N GLN A 102 9.84 -2.47 -4.89
CA GLN A 102 9.73 -2.69 -3.45
C GLN A 102 11.12 -2.96 -2.87
N THR A 103 11.48 -2.20 -1.84
CA THR A 103 12.79 -2.25 -1.18
C THR A 103 12.71 -2.95 0.16
N SER A 104 11.64 -2.74 0.91
CA SER A 104 11.41 -3.36 2.21
C SER A 104 9.96 -3.23 2.64
N SER A 105 9.58 -3.93 3.71
CA SER A 105 8.34 -3.70 4.43
C SER A 105 8.61 -3.75 5.94
N SER A 106 7.77 -3.07 6.71
CA SER A 106 7.81 -3.10 8.17
C SER A 106 6.42 -3.24 8.74
N THR A 107 6.31 -3.91 9.89
CA THR A 107 5.06 -3.95 10.67
C THR A 107 5.37 -3.57 12.10
N ARG A 108 4.61 -2.61 12.64
CA ARG A 108 4.69 -2.17 14.03
C ARG A 108 3.29 -2.18 14.63
N PHE A 109 3.23 -2.28 15.95
CA PHE A 109 1.97 -2.31 16.68
C PHE A 109 1.91 -1.14 17.63
N TYR A 110 0.73 -0.53 17.71
CA TYR A 110 0.49 0.62 18.55
C TYR A 110 -0.81 0.43 19.31
N SER A 111 -0.85 0.86 20.55
CA SER A 111 -2.09 0.95 21.31
C SER A 111 -2.59 2.38 21.34
N SER A 112 -3.90 2.56 21.28
CA SER A 112 -4.57 3.84 21.52
C SER A 112 -5.87 3.65 22.28
N ASP A 113 -6.19 4.58 23.17
CA ASP A 113 -7.46 4.60 23.89
C ASP A 113 -8.54 5.43 23.17
N ASN A 114 -8.14 6.32 22.25
CA ASN A 114 -9.03 7.34 21.69
C ASN A 114 -8.70 7.71 20.23
N LEU A 115 -7.84 6.94 19.57
CA LEU A 115 -7.33 7.20 18.20
C LEU A 115 -6.59 8.53 18.03
N THR A 116 -6.17 9.17 19.12
CA THR A 116 -5.42 10.44 19.07
C THR A 116 -3.98 10.28 19.47
N THR A 117 -3.71 9.45 20.47
CA THR A 117 -2.36 9.19 20.97
C THR A 117 -2.04 7.72 20.78
N PHE A 118 -0.91 7.45 20.15
CA PHE A 118 -0.46 6.09 19.85
C PHE A 118 0.82 5.80 20.61
N HIS A 119 0.86 4.62 21.22
CA HIS A 119 2.02 4.14 21.94
C HIS A 119 2.47 2.82 21.36
N GLN A 120 3.74 2.73 20.99
CA GLN A 120 4.27 1.48 20.45
C GLN A 120 4.16 0.37 21.51
N VAL A 121 3.69 -0.79 21.07
CA VAL A 121 3.55 -2.00 21.89
C VAL A 121 4.24 -3.18 21.22
N ASN A 122 4.65 -4.14 22.03
CA ASN A 122 5.14 -5.43 21.57
C ASN A 122 4.02 -6.46 21.69
N LEU A 123 3.78 -7.21 20.62
CA LEU A 123 2.88 -8.34 20.66
C LEU A 123 3.59 -9.57 21.23
N LEU A 124 2.89 -10.27 22.12
CA LEU A 124 3.21 -11.64 22.49
C LEU A 124 2.40 -12.57 21.61
N THR A 125 3.09 -13.33 20.77
CA THR A 125 2.49 -14.36 19.94
C THR A 125 2.87 -15.76 20.43
N CYS A 126 1.94 -16.70 20.33
CA CYS A 126 2.19 -18.11 20.61
C CYS A 126 1.58 -18.92 19.46
N ARG A 127 2.40 -19.76 18.81
CA ARG A 127 1.98 -20.59 17.65
C ARG A 127 1.33 -19.79 16.51
N GLY A 128 1.77 -18.54 16.32
CA GLY A 128 1.25 -17.66 15.26
C GLY A 128 0.04 -16.82 15.66
N GLU A 129 -0.52 -17.03 16.84
CA GLU A 129 -1.68 -16.28 17.34
C GLU A 129 -1.26 -15.21 18.34
N THR A 130 -1.88 -14.04 18.29
CA THR A 130 -1.69 -12.98 19.27
C THR A 130 -2.33 -13.36 20.60
N ARG A 131 -1.54 -13.40 21.67
CA ARG A 131 -1.99 -13.75 23.04
C ARG A 131 -2.01 -12.56 23.99
N GLY A 132 -1.27 -11.50 23.67
CA GLY A 132 -1.23 -10.30 24.47
C GLY A 132 -0.46 -9.19 23.79
N ALA A 133 -0.66 -7.96 24.26
CA ALA A 133 0.13 -6.82 23.86
C ALA A 133 0.69 -6.15 25.12
N TYR A 134 1.89 -5.60 24.99
CA TYR A 134 2.63 -5.08 26.13
C TYR A 134 3.32 -3.77 25.79
N ARG A 135 3.20 -2.80 26.68
CA ARG A 135 3.85 -1.50 26.58
C ARG A 135 4.98 -1.39 27.60
N ALA A 136 6.15 -0.95 27.14
CA ALA A 136 7.25 -0.58 28.03
C ALA A 136 6.94 0.76 28.72
N ARG A 137 7.17 0.84 30.03
CA ARG A 137 7.14 2.11 30.78
C ARG A 137 8.52 2.75 30.71
N VAL A 138 8.60 4.05 30.41
CA VAL A 138 9.81 4.74 29.92
C VAL A 138 10.93 4.92 30.97
N ARG A 139 10.88 4.30 32.15
CA ARG A 139 11.98 4.36 33.14
C ARG A 139 11.93 3.17 34.10
N GLY A 140 12.86 2.20 33.95
CA GLY A 140 13.04 1.06 34.86
C GLY A 140 11.79 0.26 35.18
N GLY A 141 10.73 0.42 34.37
CA GLY A 141 9.36 0.17 34.79
C GLY A 141 8.83 -1.14 34.25
N ALA A 142 8.08 -1.83 35.10
CA ALA A 142 7.36 -3.05 34.76
C ALA A 142 6.58 -2.92 33.44
N ILE A 143 6.56 -4.02 32.70
CA ILE A 143 5.81 -4.14 31.44
C ILE A 143 4.31 -4.09 31.77
N ALA A 144 3.56 -3.22 31.08
CA ALA A 144 2.11 -3.12 31.25
C ALA A 144 1.39 -3.91 30.14
N LYS A 145 0.49 -4.82 30.51
CA LYS A 145 -0.41 -5.48 29.56
C LYS A 145 -1.41 -4.46 29.01
N VAL A 146 -1.66 -4.53 27.72
CA VAL A 146 -2.63 -3.71 26.99
C VAL A 146 -3.71 -4.61 26.41
N SER A 147 -4.96 -4.14 26.44
CA SER A 147 -6.10 -4.84 25.86
C SER A 147 -5.99 -4.89 24.33
N LEU A 148 -6.31 -6.04 23.72
CA LEU A 148 -6.07 -6.27 22.29
C LEU A 148 -7.01 -5.47 21.38
N ASP A 149 -8.23 -5.17 21.83
CA ASP A 149 -9.20 -4.30 21.15
C ASP A 149 -8.67 -2.87 20.94
N LYS A 150 -7.67 -2.46 21.73
CA LYS A 150 -7.02 -1.16 21.64
C LYS A 150 -5.76 -1.15 20.78
N VAL A 151 -5.41 -2.27 20.15
CA VAL A 151 -4.16 -2.43 19.43
C VAL A 151 -4.38 -2.40 17.92
N PHE A 152 -3.53 -1.62 17.25
CA PHE A 152 -3.54 -1.38 15.82
C PHE A 152 -2.23 -1.88 15.23
N ARG A 153 -2.34 -2.64 14.15
CA ARG A 153 -1.24 -3.03 13.28
C ARG A 153 -1.03 -1.96 12.23
N VAL A 154 0.18 -1.42 12.17
CA VAL A 154 0.63 -0.51 11.12
C VAL A 154 1.60 -1.25 10.23
N SER A 155 1.21 -1.51 8.99
CA SER A 155 2.08 -2.11 7.98
C SER A 155 2.53 -1.04 7.00
N ARG A 156 3.81 -1.01 6.66
CA ARG A 156 4.39 -0.04 5.73
C ARG A 156 5.18 -0.76 4.66
N PHE A 157 4.95 -0.40 3.41
CA PHE A 157 5.64 -0.91 2.23
C PHE A 157 6.47 0.20 1.62
N PHE A 158 7.78 0.00 1.56
CA PHE A 158 8.72 0.99 1.06
C PHE A 158 9.15 0.61 -0.34
N SER A 159 9.04 1.55 -1.26
CA SER A 159 9.47 1.40 -2.64
C SER A 159 10.26 2.62 -3.08
N SER A 160 11.10 2.42 -4.10
CA SER A 160 11.77 3.50 -4.82
C SER A 160 11.44 3.40 -6.30
N TRP A 161 11.50 4.53 -6.99
CA TRP A 161 11.44 4.54 -8.45
C TRP A 161 12.62 3.73 -9.01
N ARG A 162 12.37 2.92 -10.05
CA ARG A 162 13.34 1.92 -10.54
C ARG A 162 14.61 2.56 -11.10
N THR A 163 14.47 3.59 -11.91
CA THR A 163 15.58 4.30 -12.57
C THR A 163 16.08 5.46 -11.72
N CYS A 164 15.33 5.85 -10.69
CA CYS A 164 15.67 6.94 -9.78
C CYS A 164 15.45 6.51 -8.30
N PRO A 165 16.44 5.87 -7.67
CA PRO A 165 16.31 5.45 -6.28
C PRO A 165 16.12 6.58 -5.27
N GLY A 166 16.26 7.85 -5.67
CA GLY A 166 16.03 9.03 -4.85
C GLY A 166 14.55 9.41 -4.68
N PHE A 167 13.66 8.90 -5.56
CA PHE A 167 12.22 9.10 -5.44
C PHE A 167 11.56 7.89 -4.79
N HIS A 168 10.81 8.13 -3.72
CA HIS A 168 10.29 7.09 -2.86
C HIS A 168 8.78 7.13 -2.77
N ARG A 169 8.21 5.94 -2.57
CA ARG A 169 6.81 5.74 -2.24
C ARG A 169 6.69 4.86 -1.01
N ILE A 170 5.92 5.33 -0.04
CA ILE A 170 5.56 4.59 1.17
C ILE A 170 4.05 4.39 1.17
N VAL A 171 3.61 3.14 1.14
CA VAL A 171 2.21 2.76 1.32
C VAL A 171 2.04 2.23 2.73
N SER A 172 1.15 2.82 3.51
CA SER A 172 0.91 2.46 4.91
C SER A 172 -0.54 2.10 5.13
N THR A 173 -0.76 0.96 5.79
CA THR A 173 -2.09 0.54 6.24
C THR A 173 -2.16 0.42 7.74
N ILE A 174 -3.34 0.72 8.27
CA ILE A 174 -3.63 0.69 9.70
C ILE A 174 -4.86 -0.17 9.86
N ASN A 175 -4.78 -1.19 10.71
CA ASN A 175 -5.89 -2.07 11.00
C ASN A 175 -5.93 -2.41 12.49
N PRO A 176 -7.10 -2.40 13.14
CA PRO A 176 -7.29 -3.10 14.41
C PRO A 176 -6.82 -4.56 14.28
N ILE A 177 -6.31 -5.14 15.36
CA ILE A 177 -5.88 -6.55 15.35
C ILE A 177 -6.99 -7.53 15.76
N THR A 178 -8.13 -7.02 16.24
CA THR A 178 -9.30 -7.82 16.60
C THR A 178 -10.58 -7.19 16.04
N GLU A 179 -11.62 -8.01 15.87
CA GLU A 179 -12.94 -7.56 15.41
C GLU A 179 -13.61 -6.63 16.43
N GLU A 180 -13.42 -6.87 17.73
CA GLU A 180 -13.93 -5.98 18.78
C GLU A 180 -13.33 -4.58 18.65
N GLY A 181 -12.04 -4.47 18.32
CA GLY A 181 -11.40 -3.18 18.05
C GLY A 181 -12.02 -2.47 16.84
N GLU A 182 -12.32 -3.21 15.77
CA GLU A 182 -12.99 -2.66 14.58
C GLU A 182 -14.38 -2.09 14.93
N MET A 183 -15.16 -2.83 15.73
CA MET A 183 -16.49 -2.38 16.17
C MET A 183 -16.44 -1.22 17.17
N CYS A 184 -15.60 -1.31 18.22
CA CYS A 184 -15.51 -0.32 19.29
C CYS A 184 -15.13 1.07 18.76
N TYR A 185 -14.29 1.12 17.74
CA TYR A 185 -13.83 2.36 17.13
C TYR A 185 -14.59 2.76 15.88
N GLN A 186 -15.58 1.96 15.43
CA GLN A 186 -16.24 2.10 14.13
C GLN A 186 -15.20 2.34 13.02
N PHE A 187 -14.16 1.50 13.05
CA PHE A 187 -12.93 1.77 12.35
C PHE A 187 -13.15 1.75 10.84
N LYS A 188 -12.76 2.85 10.18
CA LYS A 188 -12.81 2.95 8.71
C LYS A 188 -11.44 2.62 8.15
N LYS A 189 -11.37 1.63 7.27
CA LYS A 189 -10.12 1.26 6.63
C LYS A 189 -9.65 2.39 5.73
N ARG A 190 -8.38 2.74 5.87
CA ARG A 190 -7.76 3.82 5.12
C ARG A 190 -6.33 3.43 4.77
N ILE A 191 -5.89 3.84 3.59
CA ILE A 191 -4.54 3.63 3.10
C ILE A 191 -3.88 5.00 2.98
N PHE A 192 -2.73 5.16 3.64
CA PHE A 192 -1.92 6.37 3.53
C PHE A 192 -0.78 6.13 2.57
N ILE A 193 -0.64 7.01 1.59
CA ILE A 193 0.35 6.88 0.53
C ILE A 193 1.16 8.16 0.50
N GLN A 194 2.48 8.05 0.65
CA GLN A 194 3.39 9.19 0.57
C GLN A 194 4.38 8.98 -0.56
N TYR A 195 4.46 9.97 -1.44
CA TYR A 195 5.50 10.11 -2.44
C TYR A 195 6.44 11.22 -1.98
N PHE A 196 7.75 10.99 -2.02
CA PHE A 196 8.71 12.02 -1.62
C PHE A 196 10.08 11.81 -2.25
N TRP A 197 10.80 12.90 -2.49
CA TRP A 197 12.18 12.92 -2.93
C TRP A 197 13.13 12.98 -1.74
N ARG A 198 14.01 11.99 -1.57
CA ARG A 198 15.07 12.04 -0.52
C ARG A 198 16.13 13.10 -0.82
N SER A 199 16.45 13.24 -2.09
CA SER A 199 17.38 14.24 -2.62
C SER A 199 16.81 14.70 -3.94
N GLU A 200 16.47 15.97 -4.04
CA GLU A 200 15.94 16.54 -5.26
C GLU A 200 17.07 16.95 -6.19
N LYS A 201 17.24 16.20 -7.28
CA LYS A 201 18.15 16.54 -8.36
C LYS A 201 17.31 16.89 -9.59
N PRO A 202 17.50 18.07 -10.21
CA PRO A 202 16.71 18.45 -11.39
C PRO A 202 16.77 17.44 -12.54
N HIS A 203 17.92 16.80 -12.74
CA HIS A 203 18.07 15.75 -13.74
C HIS A 203 17.19 14.51 -13.45
N ASP A 204 17.16 14.08 -12.19
CA ASP A 204 16.38 12.92 -11.77
C ASP A 204 14.88 13.20 -11.88
N ARG A 205 14.44 14.41 -11.50
CA ARG A 205 13.07 14.89 -11.72
C ARG A 205 12.69 14.85 -13.20
N ALA A 206 13.55 15.39 -14.07
CA ALA A 206 13.31 15.38 -15.51
C ALA A 206 13.26 13.95 -16.09
N LEU A 207 14.11 13.04 -15.61
CA LEU A 207 14.07 11.63 -16.00
C LEU A 207 12.76 10.96 -15.62
N VAL A 208 12.35 11.10 -14.35
CA VAL A 208 11.09 10.55 -13.85
C VAL A 208 9.91 11.13 -14.63
N SER A 209 9.84 12.45 -14.82
CA SER A 209 8.80 13.11 -15.63
C SER A 209 8.80 12.63 -17.08
N LYS A 210 9.97 12.43 -17.70
CA LYS A 210 10.08 11.93 -19.07
C LYS A 210 9.57 10.49 -19.17
N GLU A 211 10.03 9.59 -18.31
CA GLU A 211 9.59 8.20 -18.27
C GLU A 211 8.06 8.11 -18.09
N TYR A 212 7.50 8.97 -17.26
CA TYR A 212 6.05 9.12 -17.10
C TYR A 212 5.34 9.55 -18.40
N LEU A 213 5.85 10.59 -19.09
CA LEU A 213 5.26 11.11 -20.32
C LEU A 213 5.36 10.11 -21.47
N ASP A 214 6.50 9.46 -21.64
CA ASP A 214 6.73 8.45 -22.68
C ASP A 214 5.72 7.29 -22.55
N PHE A 215 5.41 6.88 -21.32
CA PHE A 215 4.39 5.85 -21.06
C PHE A 215 2.97 6.32 -21.39
N ARG A 216 2.62 7.57 -21.03
CA ARG A 216 1.30 8.15 -21.38
C ARG A 216 1.08 8.08 -22.89
N ILE A 217 2.06 8.54 -23.66
CA ILE A 217 2.00 8.59 -25.13
C ILE A 217 1.80 7.19 -25.71
N ASN A 218 2.65 6.23 -25.33
CA ASN A 218 2.59 4.85 -25.82
C ASN A 218 1.25 4.17 -25.49
N THR A 219 0.66 4.46 -24.34
CA THR A 219 -0.64 3.89 -23.94
C THR A 219 -1.81 4.48 -24.75
N THR A 220 -1.76 5.77 -25.07
CA THR A 220 -2.77 6.42 -25.94
C THR A 220 -2.69 5.97 -27.39
N GLU A 221 -1.49 5.75 -27.94
CA GLU A 221 -1.34 5.26 -29.32
C GLU A 221 -1.93 3.86 -29.50
N HIS A 222 -1.77 2.97 -28.51
CA HIS A 222 -2.41 1.65 -28.53
C HIS A 222 -3.94 1.69 -28.42
N ARG A 223 -4.52 2.70 -27.75
CA ARG A 223 -5.98 2.88 -27.73
C ARG A 223 -6.53 3.40 -29.06
N ASN A 224 -5.79 4.24 -29.76
CA ASN A 224 -6.22 4.82 -31.04
C ASN A 224 -6.04 3.87 -32.23
N SER A 225 -5.14 2.88 -32.13
CA SER A 225 -4.88 1.89 -33.17
C SER A 225 -5.99 0.84 -33.37
N LEU A 226 -6.99 0.76 -32.47
CA LEU A 226 -8.08 -0.22 -32.54
C LEU A 226 -9.36 0.30 -33.20
N MET A 227 -9.34 1.53 -33.72
CA MET A 227 -10.44 2.03 -34.55
C MET A 227 -10.24 1.59 -36.00
N PRO A 228 -11.15 0.79 -36.60
CA PRO A 228 -11.07 0.53 -38.03
C PRO A 228 -11.24 1.87 -38.76
N PRO A 229 -10.52 2.09 -39.89
CA PRO A 229 -10.62 3.34 -40.62
C PRO A 229 -12.08 3.54 -41.03
N SER A 230 -12.66 4.67 -40.64
CA SER A 230 -13.98 5.09 -41.09
C SER A 230 -13.94 5.19 -42.61
N THR A 231 -14.63 4.29 -43.29
CA THR A 231 -14.82 4.35 -44.74
C THR A 231 -15.63 5.59 -45.06
N SER A 232 -14.93 6.65 -45.46
CA SER A 232 -15.52 7.85 -46.01
C SER A 232 -16.28 7.52 -47.28
N THR A 233 -17.53 7.95 -47.31
CA THR A 233 -18.50 7.95 -48.38
C THR A 233 -17.93 8.47 -49.72
N VAL A 234 -18.16 7.71 -50.79
CA VAL A 234 -18.18 8.24 -52.17
C VAL A 234 -19.52 7.87 -52.79
N SER A 235 -20.32 8.89 -53.09
CA SER A 235 -21.58 8.81 -53.82
C SER A 235 -21.38 8.89 -55.33
N ARG A 236 -22.07 8.03 -56.10
CA ARG A 236 -22.59 8.24 -57.49
C ARG A 236 -23.42 6.99 -57.85
N SER A 237 -24.74 7.04 -58.00
CA SER A 237 -25.58 7.56 -59.11
C SER A 237 -26.15 6.41 -59.99
N SER A 238 -27.45 6.10 -59.78
CA SER A 238 -28.57 5.88 -60.76
C SER A 238 -28.32 5.21 -62.14
N TYR A 239 -29.11 4.30 -62.74
CA TYR A 239 -30.47 3.70 -62.57
C TYR A 239 -30.52 2.31 -63.31
N PRO A 240 -31.66 1.77 -63.82
CA PRO A 240 -32.33 0.54 -63.33
C PRO A 240 -32.31 -0.62 -64.37
N TRP A 241 -32.91 -1.78 -64.05
CA TRP A 241 -33.86 -2.53 -64.93
C TRP A 241 -34.26 -3.89 -64.32
N THR A 242 -35.58 -4.06 -64.18
CA THR A 242 -36.44 -5.24 -64.44
C THR A 242 -35.96 -6.67 -64.10
N SER A 243 -36.69 -7.33 -63.20
CA SER A 243 -36.91 -8.80 -63.17
C SER A 243 -37.72 -9.25 -64.42
N PRO A 244 -37.76 -10.55 -64.78
CA PRO A 244 -38.70 -11.48 -64.10
C PRO A 244 -38.31 -12.98 -64.05
N GLN A 245 -39.06 -13.72 -63.21
CA GLN A 245 -39.47 -15.14 -63.36
C GLN A 245 -38.38 -16.23 -63.22
N ALA A 246 -38.60 -17.44 -62.68
CA ALA A 246 -39.79 -18.12 -62.18
C ALA A 246 -39.34 -19.39 -61.40
N THR A 247 -40.22 -19.86 -60.50
CA THR A 247 -40.58 -21.27 -60.21
C THR A 247 -39.49 -22.32 -59.97
N ARG A 248 -39.54 -23.02 -58.81
CA ARG A 248 -40.17 -24.34 -58.63
C ARG A 248 -39.51 -25.15 -57.49
N ASP A 249 -40.31 -25.40 -56.45
CA ASP A 249 -40.59 -26.67 -55.78
C ASP A 249 -39.49 -27.66 -55.35
N SER A 250 -39.53 -27.92 -54.04
CA SER A 250 -39.72 -29.24 -53.40
C SER A 250 -38.53 -30.11 -52.97
N LEU A 251 -38.51 -30.28 -51.63
CA LEU A 251 -38.39 -31.52 -50.85
C LEU A 251 -37.08 -32.32 -50.89
N GLY A 252 -36.50 -32.54 -49.72
CA GLY A 252 -35.47 -33.55 -49.51
C GLY A 252 -34.82 -33.50 -48.13
N ASN A 253 -35.54 -34.02 -47.13
CA ASN A 253 -35.05 -34.35 -45.79
C ASN A 253 -33.92 -35.40 -45.89
N VAL A 254 -32.88 -35.36 -45.04
CA VAL A 254 -32.28 -36.49 -44.28
C VAL A 254 -31.10 -35.97 -43.42
N SER A 255 -31.04 -36.54 -42.22
CA SER A 255 -30.37 -36.12 -41.00
C SER A 255 -28.87 -36.45 -40.85
N SER A 256 -28.31 -35.85 -39.79
CA SER A 256 -27.39 -36.41 -38.77
C SER A 256 -25.87 -36.33 -38.94
N GLY A 257 -25.21 -35.86 -37.86
CA GLY A 257 -23.76 -35.83 -37.64
C GLY A 257 -23.38 -34.66 -36.71
N SER A 258 -23.66 -34.74 -35.41
CA SER A 258 -22.67 -35.06 -34.36
C SER A 258 -21.45 -34.12 -34.33
N PHE A 259 -21.37 -33.24 -33.33
CA PHE A 259 -20.40 -33.33 -32.22
C PHE A 259 -20.61 -32.17 -31.25
N GLY A 260 -21.04 -32.49 -30.04
CA GLY A 260 -20.88 -31.61 -28.90
C GLY A 260 -19.45 -31.70 -28.35
N THR A 261 -19.06 -30.73 -27.54
CA THR A 261 -18.54 -30.99 -26.18
C THR A 261 -18.39 -29.68 -25.42
N ARG A 262 -18.94 -29.73 -24.20
CA ARG A 262 -18.81 -28.76 -23.12
C ARG A 262 -17.56 -29.10 -22.29
N SER A 263 -16.94 -28.05 -21.75
CA SER A 263 -16.53 -27.87 -20.35
C SER A 263 -15.19 -28.37 -19.79
N HIS A 264 -14.79 -27.59 -18.76
CA HIS A 264 -13.88 -27.85 -17.64
C HIS A 264 -12.37 -27.88 -17.97
N ALA A 265 -11.44 -27.48 -17.09
CA ALA A 265 -11.46 -27.40 -15.64
C ALA A 265 -10.43 -26.38 -15.12
N ALA A 266 -10.67 -25.93 -13.90
CA ALA A 266 -9.74 -25.25 -13.02
C ALA A 266 -8.51 -26.12 -12.70
N GLN A 267 -7.36 -25.48 -12.40
CA GLN A 267 -6.35 -26.07 -11.53
C GLN A 267 -5.52 -25.03 -10.75
N LYS A 268 -5.31 -25.38 -9.49
CA LYS A 268 -4.67 -24.67 -8.38
C LYS A 268 -3.14 -24.75 -8.48
N PHE A 269 -2.40 -23.83 -7.85
CA PHE A 269 -1.06 -24.14 -7.31
C PHE A 269 -0.81 -23.53 -5.92
N HIS A 270 -0.11 -24.32 -5.11
CA HIS A 270 0.13 -24.20 -3.67
C HIS A 270 1.40 -23.42 -3.31
N THR A 271 1.39 -22.91 -2.07
CA THR A 271 2.47 -22.43 -1.21
C THR A 271 3.72 -23.32 -1.15
N ILE A 272 4.91 -22.71 -1.09
CA ILE A 272 6.14 -23.34 -0.58
C ILE A 272 6.76 -22.46 0.52
N ALA A 273 6.94 -23.07 1.69
CA ALA A 273 7.81 -22.59 2.77
C ALA A 273 8.81 -23.70 3.12
N LYS A 274 10.02 -23.29 3.56
CA LYS A 274 11.14 -23.99 4.23
C LYS A 274 12.46 -23.54 3.55
N SER A 275 13.60 -23.34 4.21
CA SER A 275 14.06 -23.54 5.59
C SER A 275 15.49 -22.98 5.63
N LEU A 276 15.91 -22.33 6.73
CA LEU A 276 17.31 -22.38 7.18
C LEU A 276 17.35 -22.40 8.71
N LYS A 277 17.58 -23.60 9.26
CA LYS A 277 18.13 -23.86 10.60
C LYS A 277 19.36 -24.73 10.40
N ILE A 278 20.48 -24.33 11.00
CA ILE A 278 21.67 -25.08 11.49
C ILE A 278 22.61 -23.93 11.96
N ALA A 279 23.23 -23.88 13.15
CA ALA A 279 23.61 -24.89 14.11
C ALA A 279 23.52 -24.35 15.56
N ARG A 280 23.36 -25.29 16.51
CA ARG A 280 23.62 -25.14 17.94
C ARG A 280 24.93 -25.84 18.28
N SER A 281 25.84 -25.16 18.98
CA SER A 281 26.76 -25.69 20.01
C SER A 281 27.47 -24.45 20.59
N PHE A 282 27.43 -24.13 21.88
CA PHE A 282 28.08 -24.82 22.99
C PHE A 282 27.52 -24.28 24.32
N GLY A 283 27.59 -25.10 25.38
CA GLY A 283 27.81 -24.57 26.73
C GLY A 283 26.63 -24.61 27.72
N ARG A 284 26.11 -25.79 28.02
CA ARG A 284 25.40 -26.05 29.28
C ARG A 284 26.45 -26.36 30.36
N ARG A 285 26.58 -25.50 31.38
CA ARG A 285 27.09 -25.88 32.70
C ARG A 285 26.07 -25.45 33.75
N GLN A 286 25.36 -26.43 34.30
CA GLN A 286 24.79 -26.34 35.64
C GLN A 286 25.87 -26.87 36.60
N SER A 287 26.11 -26.17 37.70
CA SER A 287 26.65 -26.77 38.92
C SER A 287 26.02 -26.08 40.13
N THR A 288 25.08 -26.79 40.73
CA THR A 288 24.93 -27.06 42.17
C THR A 288 25.37 -26.00 43.19
N ALA A 289 24.40 -25.62 44.02
CA ALA A 289 24.54 -24.97 45.31
C ALA A 289 25.49 -25.69 46.28
N ALA A 290 26.22 -24.91 47.07
CA ALA A 290 26.65 -25.26 48.42
C ALA A 290 26.92 -23.95 49.20
N LEU A 291 26.09 -23.66 50.20
CA LEU A 291 26.45 -22.86 51.38
C LEU A 291 26.98 -23.86 52.42
N PRO A 292 28.01 -23.49 53.19
CA PRO A 292 27.71 -23.31 54.61
C PRO A 292 28.53 -22.20 55.32
N SER A 293 27.78 -21.43 56.13
CA SER A 293 28.05 -20.97 57.51
C SER A 293 29.22 -20.02 57.86
N PRO A 294 29.07 -19.26 58.97
CA PRO A 294 29.73 -17.99 59.24
C PRO A 294 31.02 -18.14 60.07
N MET A 295 31.84 -17.10 60.07
CA MET A 295 32.89 -16.89 61.06
C MET A 295 32.88 -15.45 61.55
N ASP A 296 33.04 -15.35 62.86
CA ASP A 296 32.96 -14.20 63.74
C ASP A 296 34.01 -13.10 63.54
N SER A 297 33.70 -11.99 64.21
CA SER A 297 34.61 -11.09 64.95
C SER A 297 35.49 -10.13 64.16
N SER A 298 35.09 -8.85 64.15
CA SER A 298 35.64 -7.77 65.00
C SER A 298 34.90 -6.46 64.73
#